data_AF-A0A8J8GUQ6-F1
#
_entry.id   AF-A0A8J8GUQ6-F1
#
_cell.length_a   1.000
_cell.length_b   1.000
_cell.length_c   1.000
_cell.angle_alpha   90.00
_cell.angle_beta   90.00
_cell.angle_gamma   90.00
#
_symmetry.space_group_name_H-M   'P 1'
#
loop_
_entity.id
_entity.type
_entity.pdbx_description
1 polymer ?
#
loop_
_entity_poly.entity_id
_entity_poly.type
_entity_poly.pdbx_seq_one_letter_code
_entity_poly.pdbx_strand_id
1 'polypeptide(L)'
;DPSLAPAVKAELLSLVAAGARAQGFAVDAAMAVEKRVSTYGLAALGKATALDLADNTVTGVTLTGPDAVPHDWLGAGVFPFTTVGSLAEIAPLITRKDQTFSHFGFTREELLDFAHLLGGRGVDRIVPFGQALNFAGVWDGYDLIREFSRLVTVAA
;
A
#
# COMPACT_ATOMS: atom_id res chain seq x y z
N ASP A 1 0.82 0.40 20.96
CA ASP A 1 0.80 -0.90 21.65
C ASP A 1 0.62 -2.00 20.60
N PRO A 2 1.63 -2.87 20.38
CA PRO A 2 1.55 -3.99 19.43
C PRO A 2 0.39 -4.96 19.72
N SER A 3 -0.08 -5.02 20.97
CA SER A 3 -1.20 -5.90 21.36
C SER A 3 -2.51 -5.57 20.63
N LEU A 4 -2.66 -4.33 20.16
CA LEU A 4 -3.84 -3.86 19.45
C LEU A 4 -3.83 -4.23 17.95
N ALA A 5 -2.68 -4.65 17.39
CA ALA A 5 -2.54 -4.87 15.95
C ALA A 5 -3.57 -5.87 15.37
N PRO A 6 -3.89 -7.00 16.03
CA PRO A 6 -4.93 -7.91 15.53
C PRO A 6 -6.33 -7.26 15.47
N ALA A 7 -6.68 -6.47 16.49
CA ALA A 7 -7.98 -5.80 16.56
C ALA A 7 -8.11 -4.70 15.51
N VAL A 8 -7.07 -3.86 15.36
CA VAL A 8 -7.02 -2.79 14.35
C VAL A 8 -7.09 -3.37 12.94
N LYS A 9 -6.37 -4.47 12.67
CA LYS A 9 -6.45 -5.18 11.40
C LYS A 9 -7.87 -5.65 11.11
N ALA A 10 -8.52 -6.31 12.08
CA ALA A 10 -9.87 -6.82 11.91
C ALA A 10 -10.88 -5.70 11.63
N GLU A 11 -10.77 -4.59 12.35
CA GLU A 11 -11.58 -3.39 12.13
C GLU A 11 -11.35 -2.80 10.72
N LEU A 12 -10.10 -2.61 10.32
CA LEU A 12 -9.76 -2.07 9.00
C LEU A 12 -10.30 -2.96 7.88
N LEU A 13 -10.12 -4.28 7.96
CA LEU A 13 -10.66 -5.21 6.96
C LEU A 13 -12.19 -5.16 6.89
N SER A 14 -12.86 -5.04 8.04
CA SER A 14 -14.33 -4.91 8.10
C SER A 14 -14.80 -3.62 7.41
N LEU A 15 -14.16 -2.49 7.71
CA LEU A 15 -14.48 -1.18 7.13
C LEU A 15 -14.20 -1.13 5.62
N VAL A 16 -13.07 -1.67 5.19
CA VAL A 16 -12.71 -1.77 3.76
C VAL A 16 -13.70 -2.66 3.02
N ALA A 17 -14.09 -3.81 3.59
CA ALA A 17 -15.08 -4.69 2.98
C ALA A 17 -16.47 -4.03 2.88
N ALA A 18 -16.89 -3.28 3.92
CA ALA A 18 -18.13 -2.52 3.89
C ALA A 18 -18.09 -1.42 2.81
N GLY A 19 -16.99 -0.66 2.72
CA GLY A 19 -16.79 0.36 1.71
C GLY A 19 -16.77 -0.22 0.29
N ALA A 20 -16.05 -1.32 0.08
CA ALA A 20 -15.99 -2.02 -1.20
C ALA A 20 -17.38 -2.47 -1.67
N ARG A 21 -18.17 -3.08 -0.78
CA ARG A 21 -19.57 -3.47 -1.08
C ARG A 21 -20.45 -2.27 -1.41
N ALA A 22 -20.32 -1.18 -0.64
CA ALA A 22 -21.11 0.03 -0.89
C ALA A 22 -20.81 0.68 -2.25
N GLN A 23 -19.57 0.55 -2.73
CA GLN A 23 -19.14 1.03 -4.05
C GLN A 23 -19.39 0.02 -5.18
N GLY A 24 -20.00 -1.14 -4.90
CA GLY A 24 -20.23 -2.17 -5.89
C GLY A 24 -18.95 -2.83 -6.43
N PHE A 25 -17.84 -2.76 -5.68
CA PHE A 25 -16.61 -3.43 -6.07
C PHE A 25 -16.83 -4.94 -6.08
N ALA A 26 -16.54 -5.55 -7.23
CA ALA A 26 -16.62 -6.99 -7.44
C ALA A 26 -15.34 -7.48 -8.09
N VAL A 27 -14.94 -8.69 -7.74
CA VAL A 27 -13.78 -9.37 -8.31
C VAL A 27 -14.30 -10.48 -9.22
N ASP A 28 -13.87 -10.50 -10.48
CA ASP A 28 -14.24 -11.54 -11.42
C ASP A 28 -13.68 -12.92 -11.00
N ALA A 29 -14.22 -13.99 -11.57
CA ALA A 29 -13.88 -15.35 -11.16
C ALA A 29 -12.39 -15.69 -11.38
N ALA A 30 -11.78 -15.23 -12.48
CA ALA A 30 -10.38 -15.51 -12.75
C ALA A 30 -9.49 -14.79 -11.73
N MET A 31 -9.78 -13.51 -11.49
CA MET A 31 -9.06 -12.71 -10.49
C MET A 31 -9.24 -13.25 -9.07
N ALA A 32 -10.43 -13.74 -8.72
CA ALA A 32 -10.68 -14.38 -7.42
C ALA A 32 -9.82 -15.64 -7.21
N VAL A 33 -9.62 -16.44 -8.26
CA VAL A 33 -8.72 -17.61 -8.22
C VAL A 33 -7.27 -17.16 -8.08
N GLU A 34 -6.80 -16.21 -8.90
CA GLU A 34 -5.44 -15.69 -8.85
C GLU A 34 -5.09 -15.09 -7.48
N LYS A 35 -6.01 -14.33 -6.88
CA LYS A 35 -5.87 -13.82 -5.50
C LYS A 35 -5.63 -14.95 -4.50
N ARG A 36 -6.39 -16.06 -4.60
CA ARG A 36 -6.23 -17.21 -3.71
C ARG A 36 -4.93 -17.95 -3.94
N VAL A 37 -4.54 -18.15 -5.19
CA VAL A 37 -3.26 -18.79 -5.54
C VAL A 37 -2.10 -17.98 -4.97
N SER A 38 -2.08 -16.66 -5.17
CA SER A 38 -1.05 -15.77 -4.62
C SER A 38 -1.02 -15.80 -3.09
N THR A 39 -2.20 -15.75 -2.45
CA THR A 39 -2.33 -15.77 -0.99
C THR A 39 -1.85 -17.10 -0.39
N TYR A 40 -2.26 -18.23 -0.95
CA TYR A 40 -1.76 -19.55 -0.51
C TYR A 40 -0.28 -19.74 -0.83
N GLY A 41 0.22 -19.14 -1.90
CA GLY A 41 1.64 -19.10 -2.22
C GLY A 41 2.47 -18.47 -1.09
N LEU A 42 2.02 -17.35 -0.52
CA LEU A 42 2.66 -16.74 0.65
C LEU A 42 2.67 -17.68 1.86
N ALA A 43 1.56 -18.36 2.14
CA ALA A 43 1.50 -19.33 3.24
C ALA A 43 2.43 -20.52 3.00
N ALA A 44 2.45 -21.09 1.78
CA ALA A 44 3.30 -22.21 1.42
C ALA A 44 4.80 -21.88 1.49
N LEU A 45 5.17 -20.63 1.20
CA LEU A 45 6.54 -20.13 1.34
C LEU A 45 6.92 -19.79 2.80
N GLY A 46 6.03 -20.02 3.77
CA GLY A 46 6.26 -19.68 5.17
C GLY A 46 6.31 -18.17 5.42
N LYS A 47 5.70 -17.36 4.55
CA LYS A 47 5.65 -15.89 4.65
C LYS A 47 4.39 -15.36 5.33
N ALA A 48 3.41 -16.22 5.59
CA ALA A 48 2.16 -15.84 6.23
C ALA A 48 1.89 -16.68 7.49
N THR A 49 1.38 -16.02 8.54
CA THR A 49 0.98 -16.63 9.82
C THR A 49 -0.54 -16.83 9.92
N ALA A 50 -1.32 -16.04 9.20
CA ALA A 50 -2.78 -16.14 9.17
C ALA A 50 -3.37 -15.58 7.86
N LEU A 51 -4.49 -16.15 7.42
CA LEU A 51 -5.22 -15.75 6.22
C LEU A 51 -6.68 -15.45 6.58
N ASP A 52 -7.19 -14.28 6.19
CA ASP A 52 -8.60 -13.89 6.35
C ASP A 52 -9.28 -13.91 4.98
N LEU A 53 -10.04 -14.99 4.72
CA LEU A 53 -10.63 -15.32 3.43
C LEU A 53 -12.16 -15.36 3.48
N ALA A 54 -12.77 -14.35 4.12
CA ALA A 54 -14.22 -14.31 4.35
C ALA A 54 -15.04 -14.33 3.04
N ASP A 55 -14.59 -13.58 2.04
CA ASP A 55 -15.19 -13.53 0.71
C ASP A 55 -14.14 -13.20 -0.37
N ASN A 56 -14.57 -13.02 -1.63
CA ASN A 56 -13.68 -12.67 -2.74
C ASN A 56 -13.41 -11.16 -2.84
N THR A 57 -14.13 -10.33 -2.09
CA THR A 57 -14.03 -8.86 -2.13
C THR A 57 -12.75 -8.41 -1.44
N VAL A 58 -12.54 -8.85 -0.20
CA VAL A 58 -11.37 -8.46 0.61
C VAL A 58 -10.68 -9.69 1.19
N THR A 59 -9.36 -9.74 1.07
CA THR A 59 -8.52 -10.79 1.63
C THR A 59 -7.44 -10.16 2.52
N GLY A 60 -7.36 -10.61 3.76
CA GLY A 60 -6.28 -10.23 4.68
C GLY A 60 -5.20 -11.29 4.75
N VAL A 61 -3.94 -10.89 4.76
CA VAL A 61 -2.79 -11.79 4.95
C VAL A 61 -1.92 -11.26 6.07
N THR A 62 -1.83 -11.94 7.22
CA THR A 62 -0.83 -11.61 8.23
C THR A 62 0.50 -12.21 7.80
N LEU A 63 1.50 -11.37 7.59
CA LEU A 63 2.87 -11.78 7.24
C LEU A 63 3.64 -12.25 8.48
N THR A 64 4.70 -13.02 8.28
CA THR A 64 5.64 -13.40 9.35
C THR A 64 6.50 -12.23 9.83
N GLY A 65 6.71 -11.23 8.98
CA GLY A 65 7.56 -10.08 9.26
C GLY A 65 7.59 -9.08 8.11
N PRO A 66 8.26 -7.92 8.30
CA PRO A 66 8.42 -6.90 7.26
C PRO A 66 9.19 -7.39 6.02
N ASP A 67 10.12 -8.33 6.19
CA ASP A 67 10.89 -8.97 5.13
C ASP A 67 10.06 -9.92 4.24
N ALA A 68 8.88 -10.32 4.72
CA ALA A 68 7.95 -11.16 3.98
C ALA A 68 7.03 -10.36 3.02
N VAL A 69 7.14 -9.02 2.99
CA VAL A 69 6.33 -8.17 2.10
C VAL A 69 6.62 -8.53 0.62
N PRO A 70 5.59 -8.86 -0.17
CA PRO A 70 5.76 -9.17 -1.58
C PRO A 70 5.93 -7.89 -2.42
N HIS A 71 6.91 -7.88 -3.32
CA HIS A 71 7.18 -6.73 -4.20
C HIS A 71 6.44 -6.79 -5.55
N ASP A 72 5.97 -7.98 -5.93
CA ASP A 72 5.10 -8.17 -7.10
C ASP A 72 3.73 -8.58 -6.58
N TRP A 73 2.76 -7.66 -6.70
CA TRP A 73 1.46 -7.80 -6.06
C TRP A 73 0.34 -7.68 -7.08
N LEU A 74 -0.64 -8.57 -6.93
CA LEU A 74 -1.76 -8.72 -7.86
C LEU A 74 -2.85 -7.64 -7.65
N GLY A 75 -2.87 -6.97 -6.49
CA GLY A 75 -3.90 -5.99 -6.14
C GLY A 75 -5.26 -6.64 -5.85
N ALA A 76 -6.34 -6.03 -6.38
CA ALA A 76 -7.70 -6.59 -6.38
C ALA A 76 -8.32 -6.89 -4.99
N GLY A 77 -7.99 -6.11 -3.96
CA GLY A 77 -8.57 -6.26 -2.62
C GLY A 77 -7.86 -7.31 -1.75
N VAL A 78 -6.60 -7.65 -2.04
CA VAL A 78 -5.73 -8.37 -1.10
C VAL A 78 -4.87 -7.37 -0.32
N PHE A 79 -4.84 -7.50 0.99
CA PHE A 79 -4.12 -6.63 1.92
C PHE A 79 -3.16 -7.46 2.78
N PRO A 80 -1.84 -7.34 2.57
CA PRO A 80 -0.84 -7.91 3.46
C PRO A 80 -0.62 -7.00 4.68
N PHE A 81 -0.43 -7.61 5.84
CA PHE A 81 -0.25 -6.94 7.12
C PHE A 81 1.02 -7.41 7.80
N THR A 82 1.80 -6.45 8.28
CA THR A 82 2.93 -6.68 9.18
C THR A 82 2.94 -5.59 10.23
N THR A 83 3.64 -5.81 11.33
CA THR A 83 3.86 -4.80 12.37
C THR A 83 5.33 -4.47 12.42
N VAL A 84 5.63 -3.17 12.47
CA VAL A 84 6.96 -2.61 12.63
C VAL A 84 7.01 -1.78 13.90
N GLY A 85 8.18 -1.64 14.51
CA GLY A 85 8.37 -0.83 15.72
C GLY A 85 8.37 0.67 15.43
N SER A 86 8.70 1.07 14.21
CA SER A 86 8.85 2.47 13.80
C SER A 86 8.72 2.67 12.29
N LEU A 87 8.48 3.91 11.84
CA LEU A 87 8.55 4.27 10.42
C LEU A 87 9.92 3.97 9.80
N ALA A 88 11.00 4.06 10.60
CA ALA A 88 12.35 3.83 10.11
C ALA A 88 12.58 2.39 9.61
N GLU A 89 11.89 1.41 10.18
CA GLU A 89 11.94 0.01 9.73
C GLU A 89 11.27 -0.21 8.37
N ILE A 90 10.38 0.69 7.95
CA ILE A 90 9.73 0.63 6.63
C ILE A 90 10.70 1.07 5.55
N ALA A 91 11.57 2.04 5.85
CA ALA A 91 12.47 2.64 4.87
C ALA A 91 13.24 1.59 4.02
N PRO A 92 13.91 0.56 4.58
CA PRO A 92 14.61 -0.46 3.79
C PRO A 92 13.72 -1.32 2.90
N LEU A 93 12.42 -1.44 3.20
CA LEU A 93 11.45 -2.23 2.44
C LEU A 93 10.97 -1.50 1.19
N ILE A 94 11.02 -0.17 1.20
CA ILE A 94 10.58 0.67 0.08
C ILE A 94 11.48 0.48 -1.13
N THR A 95 10.84 0.22 -2.26
CA THR A 95 11.44 0.08 -3.58
C THR A 95 10.97 1.20 -4.51
N ARG A 96 11.55 1.28 -5.70
CA ARG A 96 11.11 2.24 -6.73
C ARG A 96 9.69 1.99 -7.25
N LYS A 97 9.08 0.85 -6.94
CA LYS A 97 7.68 0.55 -7.32
C LYS A 97 6.67 1.15 -6.34
N ASP A 98 7.12 1.58 -5.16
CA ASP A 98 6.25 2.02 -4.06
C ASP A 98 6.07 3.55 -4.07
N GLN A 99 5.22 4.03 -4.99
CA GLN A 99 5.07 5.47 -5.29
C GLN A 99 4.26 6.25 -4.24
N THR A 100 3.23 5.64 -3.67
CA THR A 100 2.32 6.30 -2.73
C THR A 100 2.35 5.63 -1.36
N PHE A 101 2.64 6.41 -0.32
CA PHE A 101 2.54 6.02 1.08
C PHE A 101 1.29 6.65 1.72
N SER A 102 0.29 5.82 2.03
CA SER A 102 -0.91 6.27 2.75
C SER A 102 -0.73 6.11 4.26
N HIS A 103 -1.10 7.14 5.03
CA HIS A 103 -0.86 7.18 6.47
C HIS A 103 -2.10 7.59 7.29
N PHE A 104 -2.07 7.28 8.58
CA PHE A 104 -3.04 7.73 9.58
C PHE A 104 -2.36 7.81 10.96
N GLY A 105 -2.69 8.85 11.73
CA GLY A 105 -2.20 8.99 13.11
C GLY A 105 -0.77 9.51 13.28
N PHE A 106 -0.06 9.85 12.20
CA PHE A 106 1.27 10.46 12.24
C PHE A 106 1.23 11.97 12.14
N THR A 107 2.14 12.63 12.85
CA THR A 107 2.40 14.07 12.77
C THR A 107 3.12 14.43 11.47
N ARG A 108 3.12 15.72 11.12
CA ARG A 108 3.82 16.19 9.92
C ARG A 108 5.33 16.02 10.06
N GLU A 109 5.86 16.25 11.25
CA GLU A 109 7.28 16.14 11.58
C GLU A 109 7.78 14.70 11.39
N GLU A 110 7.06 13.71 11.92
CA GLU A 110 7.40 12.29 11.74
C GLU A 110 7.43 11.87 10.25
N LEU A 111 6.48 12.40 9.46
CA LEU A 111 6.41 12.10 8.02
C LEU A 111 7.54 12.78 7.24
N LEU A 112 7.96 13.99 7.64
CA LEU A 112 9.11 14.67 7.06
C LEU A 112 10.41 13.90 7.37
N ASP A 113 10.58 13.47 8.61
CA ASP A 113 11.74 12.67 9.01
C ASP A 113 11.78 11.34 8.24
N PHE A 114 10.64 10.69 8.05
CA PHE A 114 10.52 9.50 7.21
C PHE A 114 10.86 9.79 5.74
N ALA A 115 10.35 10.89 5.17
CA ALA A 115 10.67 11.29 3.79
C ALA A 115 12.17 11.56 3.60
N HIS A 116 12.82 12.23 4.56
CA HIS A 116 14.27 12.43 4.55
C HIS A 116 15.03 11.10 4.64
N LEU A 117 14.58 10.18 5.49
CA LEU A 117 15.17 8.85 5.62
C LEU A 117 15.07 8.03 4.32
N LEU A 118 13.97 8.16 3.57
CA LEU A 118 13.83 7.52 2.27
C LEU A 118 14.79 8.10 1.21
N GLY A 119 15.21 9.36 1.36
CA GLY A 119 16.21 9.99 0.50
C GLY A 119 15.81 10.02 -0.99
N GLY A 120 14.52 10.13 -1.28
CA GLY A 120 13.99 10.10 -2.66
C GLY A 120 13.88 8.70 -3.27
N ARG A 121 14.01 7.63 -2.48
CA ARG A 121 13.75 6.26 -2.95
C ARG A 121 12.26 5.94 -2.87
N GLY A 122 11.64 5.69 -4.02
CA GLY A 122 10.32 5.09 -4.12
C GLY A 122 9.18 6.08 -3.90
N VAL A 123 8.91 6.42 -2.64
CA VAL A 123 7.71 7.18 -2.26
C VAL A 123 7.79 8.61 -2.80
N ASP A 124 6.93 8.91 -3.76
CA ASP A 124 6.73 10.22 -4.35
C ASP A 124 5.64 11.02 -3.62
N ARG A 125 4.68 10.32 -3.01
CA ARG A 125 3.50 10.91 -2.37
C ARG A 125 3.25 10.31 -0.99
N ILE A 126 3.25 11.15 0.04
CA ILE A 126 2.82 10.80 1.39
C ILE A 126 1.47 11.47 1.64
N VAL A 127 0.41 10.68 1.82
CA VAL A 127 -0.97 11.19 1.87
C VAL A 127 -1.81 10.51 2.95
N PRO A 128 -2.87 11.15 3.47
CA PRO A 128 -3.82 10.47 4.34
C PRO A 128 -4.56 9.34 3.60
N PHE A 129 -5.07 8.35 4.35
CA PHE A 129 -5.96 7.34 3.78
C PHE A 129 -7.12 7.95 3.00
N GLY A 130 -7.49 7.31 1.89
CA GLY A 130 -8.53 7.77 0.97
C GLY A 130 -8.09 8.85 -0.02
N GLN A 131 -6.89 9.41 0.11
CA GLN A 131 -6.38 10.45 -0.80
C GLN A 131 -5.35 9.95 -1.81
N ALA A 132 -5.04 8.65 -1.83
CA ALA A 132 -4.09 8.07 -2.78
C ALA A 132 -4.43 8.40 -4.24
N LEU A 133 -5.72 8.50 -4.59
CA LEU A 133 -6.18 8.80 -5.94
C LEU A 133 -6.54 10.28 -6.18
N ASN A 134 -6.33 11.17 -5.20
CA ASN A 134 -6.60 12.61 -5.34
C ASN A 134 -5.60 13.27 -6.28
N PHE A 135 -6.00 13.46 -7.53
CA PHE A 135 -5.15 13.95 -8.63
C PHE A 135 -4.53 15.32 -8.38
N ALA A 136 -3.30 15.51 -8.85
CA ALA A 136 -2.55 16.75 -8.76
C ALA A 136 -1.65 16.93 -9.99
N GLY A 137 -1.22 18.18 -10.28
CA GLY A 137 -0.34 18.47 -11.41
C GLY A 137 1.06 17.84 -11.29
N VAL A 138 1.52 17.61 -10.06
CA VAL A 138 2.65 16.71 -9.77
C VAL A 138 2.08 15.38 -9.30
N TRP A 139 2.36 14.31 -10.03
CA TRP A 139 1.79 12.98 -9.79
C TRP A 139 2.87 11.91 -9.87
N ASP A 140 2.98 11.09 -8.82
CA ASP A 140 3.92 9.96 -8.71
C ASP A 140 5.34 10.33 -9.20
N GLY A 141 5.84 11.49 -8.78
CA GLY A 141 7.19 11.98 -9.06
C GLY A 141 7.33 12.82 -10.33
N TYR A 142 6.27 12.93 -11.15
CA TYR A 142 6.30 13.65 -12.43
C TYR A 142 5.53 14.96 -12.38
N ASP A 143 6.13 16.04 -12.88
CA ASP A 143 5.41 17.28 -13.20
C ASP A 143 4.68 17.08 -14.53
N LEU A 144 3.41 16.67 -14.48
CA LEU A 144 2.64 16.27 -15.66
C LEU A 144 2.48 17.40 -16.67
N ILE A 145 2.46 18.66 -16.22
CA ILE A 145 2.39 19.80 -17.13
C ILE A 145 3.69 19.88 -17.93
N ARG A 146 4.85 19.69 -17.31
CA ARG A 146 6.13 19.63 -18.02
C ARG A 146 6.25 18.40 -18.90
N GLU A 147 5.86 17.23 -18.40
CA GLU A 147 5.96 15.96 -19.15
C GLU A 147 5.09 15.95 -20.41
N PHE A 148 3.90 16.56 -20.35
CA PHE A 148 2.93 16.56 -21.45
C PHE A 148 2.86 17.88 -22.24
N SER A 149 3.81 18.81 -22.01
CA SER A 149 3.90 20.06 -22.78
C SER A 149 5.21 20.16 -23.56
N ARG A 150 5.20 20.99 -24.61
CA ARG A 150 6.43 21.38 -25.31
C ARG A 150 7.11 22.54 -24.58
N LEU A 151 8.39 22.37 -24.22
CA LEU A 151 9.23 23.44 -23.68
C LEU A 151 10.07 24.06 -24.80
N VAL A 152 9.99 25.38 -25.01
CA VAL A 152 10.75 26.13 -26.03
C VAL A 152 11.66 27.14 -25.34
N THR A 153 12.94 27.16 -25.70
CA THR A 153 13.93 28.12 -25.18
C THR A 153 14.57 28.88 -26.34
N VAL A 154 14.93 30.15 -26.11
CA VAL A 154 15.67 30.99 -27.04
C VAL A 154 16.87 31.57 -26.28
N ALA A 155 18.08 31.27 -26.72
CA ALA A 155 19.32 31.84 -26.19
C ALA A 155 19.83 32.93 -27.14
N ALA A 156 20.52 33.94 -26.58
CA ALA A 156 21.16 35.02 -27.34
C ALA A 156 22.50 34.57 -27.95
#